data_AF-A0A7S4AEM4-F1
#
_entry.id   AF-A0A7S4AEM4-F1
#
_cell.length_a   1.000
_cell.length_b   1.000
_cell.length_c   1.000
_cell.angle_alpha   90.00
_cell.angle_beta   90.00
_cell.angle_gamma   90.00
#
_symmetry.space_group_name_H-M   'P 1'
#
loop_
_entity.id
_entity.type
_entity.pdbx_description
1 polymer ?
#
loop_
_entity_poly.entity_id
_entity_poly.type
_entity_poly.pdbx_seq_one_letter_code
_entity_poly.pdbx_strand_id
1 'polypeptide(L)'
;ESMFQLLLEYKNQNGNTLVPTNYAKNPQLGHWVRTQRTGHVDKTLSSNRALRLESIGFLWSAQEAKWESMFQLLKEYKTQHGNTLVPKRYDKNPQLGKWV
;
A
#
# COMPACT_ATOMS: atom_id res chain seq x y z
N GLU A 1 23.28 -0.60 -6.25
CA GLU A 1 22.42 -1.67 -6.78
C GLU A 1 21.54 -2.49 -5.80
N SER A 2 21.51 -2.28 -4.47
CA SER A 2 20.96 -3.32 -3.55
C SER A 2 19.49 -3.18 -3.08
N MET A 3 19.02 -2.00 -2.67
CA MET A 3 17.70 -1.88 -1.99
C MET A 3 16.49 -1.91 -2.93
N PHE A 4 16.64 -1.40 -4.17
CA PHE A 4 15.57 -1.44 -5.16
C PHE A 4 15.25 -2.87 -5.60
N GLN A 5 16.27 -3.73 -5.73
CA GLN A 5 16.07 -5.15 -6.05
C GLN A 5 15.38 -5.88 -4.89
N LEU A 6 15.78 -5.61 -3.65
CA LEU A 6 15.10 -6.16 -2.47
C LEU A 6 13.63 -5.73 -2.37
N LEU A 7 13.30 -4.51 -2.82
CA LEU A 7 11.91 -4.05 -2.92
C LEU A 7 11.14 -4.81 -4.01
N LEU A 8 11.77 -5.10 -5.15
CA LEU A 8 11.16 -5.93 -6.19
C LEU A 8 10.90 -7.36 -5.71
N GLU A 9 11.85 -7.95 -4.99
CA GLU A 9 11.68 -9.27 -4.39
C GLU A 9 10.55 -9.27 -3.37
N TYR A 10 10.50 -8.25 -2.49
CA TYR A 10 9.39 -8.08 -1.56
C TYR A 10 8.05 -7.96 -2.31
N LYS A 11 7.99 -7.17 -3.39
CA LYS A 11 6.79 -7.04 -4.21
C LYS A 11 6.37 -8.38 -4.81
N ASN A 12 7.31 -9.19 -5.28
CA ASN A 12 7.00 -10.51 -5.85
C ASN A 12 6.48 -11.49 -4.77
N GLN A 13 7.01 -11.41 -3.54
CA GLN A 13 6.59 -12.28 -2.43
C GLN A 13 5.25 -11.85 -1.81
N ASN A 14 5.02 -10.55 -1.68
CA ASN A 14 3.87 -9.98 -0.94
C ASN A 14 2.76 -9.45 -1.85
N GLY A 15 3.01 -9.32 -3.16
CA GLY A 15 2.09 -8.71 -4.13
C GLY A 15 1.99 -7.18 -4.04
N ASN A 16 2.73 -6.53 -3.15
CA ASN A 16 2.68 -5.08 -2.92
C ASN A 16 4.03 -4.52 -2.44
N THR A 17 4.14 -3.19 -2.38
CA THR A 17 5.34 -2.48 -1.93
C THR A 17 5.21 -1.91 -0.51
N LEU A 18 4.23 -2.38 0.27
CA LEU A 18 3.98 -1.96 1.65
C LEU A 18 4.94 -2.64 2.63
N VAL A 19 6.23 -2.34 2.51
CA VAL A 19 7.22 -2.83 3.47
C VAL A 19 6.99 -2.14 4.83
N PRO A 20 6.84 -2.90 5.93
CA PRO A 20 6.77 -2.34 7.28
C PRO A 20 8.06 -1.61 7.64
N THR A 21 7.95 -0.52 8.40
CA THR A 21 9.15 0.19 8.88
C THR A 21 10.06 -0.70 9.71
N ASN A 22 9.48 -1.56 10.56
CA ASN A 22 10.20 -2.54 11.37
C ASN A 22 10.11 -3.93 10.72
N TYR A 23 10.50 -4.03 9.45
CA TYR A 23 10.44 -5.29 8.72
C TYR A 23 11.47 -6.28 9.29
N ALA A 24 11.01 -7.25 10.08
CA ALA A 24 11.88 -8.16 10.82
C ALA A 24 12.85 -8.96 9.94
N LYS A 25 12.42 -9.36 8.73
CA LYS A 25 13.28 -10.12 7.80
C LYS A 25 14.39 -9.25 7.19
N ASN A 26 14.15 -7.95 7.01
CA ASN A 26 15.14 -7.02 6.52
C ASN A 26 14.85 -5.59 7.01
N PRO A 27 15.36 -5.23 8.22
CA PRO A 27 15.12 -3.92 8.80
C PRO A 27 15.68 -2.78 7.93
N GLN A 28 16.77 -3.03 7.20
CA GLN A 28 17.38 -2.04 6.30
C GLN A 28 16.44 -1.66 5.16
N LEU A 29 15.71 -2.63 4.59
CA LEU A 29 14.70 -2.37 3.57
C LEU A 29 13.54 -1.52 4.14
N GLY A 30 13.07 -1.84 5.35
CA GLY A 30 12.03 -1.07 6.03
C GLY A 30 12.44 0.39 6.27
N HIS A 31 13.67 0.62 6.73
CA HIS A 31 14.23 1.97 6.88
C HIS A 31 14.39 2.68 5.54
N TRP A 32 14.90 1.99 4.51
CA TRP A 32 15.09 2.57 3.19
C TRP A 32 13.77 3.01 2.56
N VAL A 33 12.73 2.17 2.64
CA VAL A 33 11.37 2.49 2.17
C VAL A 33 10.81 3.69 2.92
N ARG A 34 10.98 3.76 4.26
CA ARG A 34 10.58 4.93 5.05
C ARG A 34 11.26 6.19 4.54
N THR A 35 12.57 6.16 4.32
CA THR A 35 13.33 7.30 3.79
C THR A 35 12.81 7.73 2.41
N GLN A 36 12.37 6.79 1.55
CA GLN A 36 11.77 7.15 0.25
C GLN A 36 10.47 7.93 0.44
N ARG A 37 9.60 7.43 1.32
CA ARG A 37 8.30 8.07 1.60
C ARG A 37 8.47 9.45 2.21
N THR A 38 9.36 9.60 3.20
CA THR A 38 9.69 10.90 3.80
C THR A 38 10.25 11.85 2.75
N GLY A 39 11.21 11.42 1.93
CA GLY A 39 11.77 12.28 0.88
C GLY A 39 10.74 12.70 -0.18
N HIS A 40 9.75 11.85 -0.48
CA HIS A 40 8.65 12.20 -1.40
C HIS A 40 7.72 13.25 -0.79
N VAL A 41 7.34 13.10 0.48
CA VAL A 41 6.52 14.09 1.21
C VAL A 41 7.24 15.43 1.33
N ASP A 42 8.52 15.39 1.70
CA ASP A 42 9.35 16.59 1.88
C ASP A 42 9.82 17.20 0.56
N LYS A 43 9.46 16.60 -0.58
CA LYS A 43 9.89 16.99 -1.94
C LYS A 43 11.42 17.06 -2.12
N THR A 44 12.16 16.28 -1.33
CA THR A 44 13.63 16.17 -1.38
C THR A 44 14.09 14.96 -2.20
N LEU A 45 13.17 14.06 -2.55
CA LEU A 45 13.46 12.92 -3.41
C LEU A 45 13.67 13.37 -4.86
N SER A 46 14.75 12.91 -5.49
CA SER A 46 15.00 13.24 -6.90
C SER A 46 13.93 12.65 -7.82
N SER A 47 13.55 13.40 -8.86
CA SER A 47 12.50 13.00 -9.81
C SER A 47 12.79 11.65 -10.47
N ASN A 48 14.05 11.40 -10.85
CA ASN A 48 14.46 10.11 -11.42
C ASN A 48 14.21 8.94 -10.47
N ARG A 49 14.38 9.16 -9.15
CA ARG A 49 14.17 8.13 -8.14
C ARG A 49 12.69 7.91 -7.86
N ALA A 50 11.88 8.98 -7.85
CA ALA A 50 10.43 8.90 -7.77
C ALA A 50 9.85 8.13 -8.96
N LEU A 51 10.22 8.51 -10.19
CA LEU A 51 9.77 7.84 -11.43
C LEU A 51 10.14 6.35 -11.45
N ARG A 52 11.34 6.00 -10.98
CA ARG A 52 11.77 4.59 -10.90
C ARG A 52 10.97 3.78 -9.87
N LEU A 53 10.51 4.40 -8.79
CA LEU A 53 9.64 3.74 -7.81
C LEU A 53 8.20 3.65 -8.34
N GLU A 54 7.71 4.68 -9.00
CA GLU A 54 6.38 4.70 -9.63
C GLU A 54 6.25 3.65 -10.74
N SER A 55 7.31 3.42 -11.54
CA SER A 55 7.29 2.41 -12.61
C SER A 55 7.06 0.98 -12.11
N ILE A 56 7.32 0.72 -10.83
CA ILE A 56 7.05 -0.57 -10.19
C ILE A 56 5.79 -0.55 -9.32
N GLY A 57 4.96 0.49 -9.41
CA GLY A 57 3.75 0.64 -8.60
C GLY A 57 4.05 0.80 -7.11
N PHE A 58 5.07 1.60 -6.78
CA PHE A 58 5.42 1.87 -5.38
C PHE A 58 4.33 2.66 -4.66
N LEU A 59 3.93 2.17 -3.49
CA LEU A 59 2.91 2.79 -2.65
C LEU A 59 3.57 3.74 -1.65
N TRP A 60 3.40 5.04 -1.92
CA TRP A 60 3.91 6.13 -1.09
C TRP A 60 3.24 6.20 0.29
N SER A 61 1.96 5.86 0.36
CA SER A 61 1.18 5.88 1.60
C SER A 61 0.48 4.55 1.84
N ALA A 62 0.78 3.94 2.99
CA ALA A 62 0.06 2.74 3.43
C ALA A 62 -1.41 3.04 3.74
N GLN A 63 -1.71 4.27 4.16
CA GLN A 63 -3.07 4.71 4.43
C GLN A 63 -3.88 4.83 3.13
N GLU A 64 -3.29 5.41 2.09
CA GLU A 64 -3.93 5.51 0.77
C GLU A 64 -4.11 4.12 0.16
N ALA A 65 -3.09 3.25 0.25
CA ALA A 65 -3.21 1.87 -0.23
C ALA A 65 -4.34 1.10 0.48
N LYS A 66 -4.46 1.27 1.80
CA LYS A 66 -5.56 0.68 2.58
C LYS A 66 -6.91 1.27 2.17
N TRP A 67 -6.98 2.59 1.98
CA TRP A 67 -8.19 3.26 1.53
C TRP A 67 -8.63 2.76 0.15
N GLU A 68 -7.71 2.68 -0.82
CA GLU A 68 -8.00 2.19 -2.17
C GLU A 68 -8.47 0.73 -2.12
N SER A 69 -7.82 -0.12 -1.33
CA SER A 69 -8.25 -1.51 -1.15
C SER A 69 -9.68 -1.60 -0.60
N MET A 70 -10.02 -0.80 0.41
CA MET A 70 -11.37 -0.77 0.99
C MET A 70 -12.40 -0.17 0.02
N PHE A 71 -11.99 0.83 -0.77
CA PHE A 71 -12.83 1.43 -1.79
C PHE A 71 -13.17 0.45 -2.91
N GLN A 72 -12.21 -0.38 -3.34
CA GLN A 72 -12.48 -1.46 -4.30
C GLN A 72 -13.45 -2.50 -3.71
N LEU A 73 -13.28 -2.88 -2.45
CA LEU A 73 -14.23 -3.76 -1.74
C LEU A 73 -15.64 -3.15 -1.67
N LEU A 74 -15.76 -1.83 -1.47
CA LEU A 74 -17.05 -1.14 -1.47
C LEU A 74 -17.69 -1.13 -2.88
N LYS A 75 -16.90 -0.96 -3.94
CA LYS A 75 -17.39 -1.08 -5.33
C LYS A 75 -17.92 -2.48 -5.61
N GLU A 76 -17.18 -3.51 -5.21
CA GLU A 76 -17.64 -4.91 -5.34
C GLU A 76 -18.94 -5.15 -4.56
N TYR A 77 -19.02 -4.65 -3.33
CA TYR A 77 -20.25 -4.72 -2.54
C TYR A 77 -21.43 -4.04 -3.28
N LYS A 78 -21.20 -2.84 -3.83
CA LYS A 78 -22.22 -2.13 -4.62
C LYS A 78 -22.66 -2.92 -5.85
N THR A 79 -21.73 -3.57 -6.55
CA THR A 79 -22.07 -4.42 -7.70
C THR A 79 -22.89 -5.65 -7.29
N GLN A 80 -22.59 -6.25 -6.15
CA GLN A 80 -23.30 -7.44 -5.66
C GLN A 80 -24.67 -7.14 -5.04
N HIS A 81 -24.79 -6.02 -4.33
CA HIS A 81 -25.96 -5.68 -3.51
C HIS A 81 -26.79 -4.50 -4.06
N GLY A 82 -26.30 -3.81 -5.09
CA GLY A 82 -26.95 -2.66 -5.73
C GLY A 82 -26.87 -1.35 -4.91
N ASN A 83 -26.25 -1.35 -3.74
CA ASN A 83 -26.16 -0.20 -2.85
C ASN A 83 -24.84 -0.19 -2.06
N THR A 84 -24.55 0.90 -1.35
CA THR A 84 -23.36 1.05 -0.50
C THR A 84 -23.68 0.97 0.99
N LEU A 85 -24.86 0.48 1.36
CA LEU A 85 -25.31 0.34 2.74
C LEU A 85 -24.75 -0.96 3.32
N VAL A 86 -23.45 -0.97 3.61
CA VAL A 86 -22.79 -2.12 4.22
C VAL A 86 -23.22 -2.21 5.69
N PRO A 87 -23.72 -3.36 6.17
CA PRO A 87 -24.05 -3.54 7.57
C PRO A 87 -22.81 -3.39 8.46
N LYS A 88 -22.95 -2.76 9.63
CA LYS A 88 -21.86 -2.68 10.63
C LYS A 88 -21.30 -4.04 11.03
N ARG A 89 -22.13 -5.08 10.99
CA ARG A 89 -21.74 -6.49 11.15
C ARG A 89 -21.91 -7.20 9.81
N TYR A 90 -20.98 -6.95 8.89
CA TYR A 90 -20.94 -7.64 7.62
C TYR A 90 -20.06 -8.89 7.73
N ASP A 91 -20.66 -10.06 7.92
CA ASP A 91 -19.93 -11.29 8.22
C ASP A 91 -18.97 -11.72 7.10
N LYS A 92 -19.31 -11.41 5.83
CA LYS A 92 -18.43 -11.69 4.68
C LYS A 92 -17.17 -10.80 4.67
N ASN A 93 -17.28 -9.56 5.14
CA ASN A 93 -16.13 -8.67 5.26
C ASN A 93 -16.32 -7.69 6.45
N PRO A 94 -15.98 -8.12 7.67
CA PRO A 94 -16.16 -7.31 8.87
C PRO A 94 -15.30 -6.04 8.88
N GLN A 95 -14.23 -6.01 8.07
CA GLN A 95 -13.38 -4.83 7.94
C GLN A 95 -14.06 -3.74 7.11
N LEU A 96 -14.77 -4.12 6.05
CA LEU A 96 -15.52 -3.18 5.21
C LEU A 96 -16.67 -2.53 6.01
N GLY A 97 -17.43 -3.31 6.78
CA GLY A 97 -18.52 -2.78 7.62
C GLY A 97 -18.07 -1.91 8.80
N LYS A 98 -16.78 -1.99 9.19
CA LYS A 98 -16.17 -1.06 10.16
C LYS A 98 -15.58 0.19 9.50
N TRP A 99 -15.32 0.14 8.20
CA TRP A 99 -14.63 1.20 7.46
C TRP A 99 -15.60 2.25 6.90
N VAL A 100 -16.76 1.80 6.41
CA VAL A 100 -17.88 2.67 5.99
C VAL A 100 -18.73 3.14 7.16
#